data_AF-A0A9P5R5S3-F1
#
_entry.id   AF-A0A9P5R5S3-F1
#
_cell.length_a   1.000
_cell.length_b   1.000
_cell.length_c   1.000
_cell.angle_alpha   90.00
_cell.angle_beta   90.00
_cell.angle_gamma   90.00
#
_symmetry.space_group_name_H-M   'P 1'
#
loop_
_entity.id
_entity.type
_entity.pdbx_description
1 polymer ?
#
loop_
_entity_poly.entity_id
_entity_poly.type
_entity_poly.pdbx_seq_one_letter_code
_entity_poly.pdbx_strand_id
1 'polypeptide(L)'
;MDTYHLLATTLRTSCPRLTEFQLSDCHGTILLDVDMAALMDAGSLSGWKVLDLKAVLDQDPSQTQMDAPLGPLTIAAILRHAPTLEHIRLDNRPTFPSTAIQTLLCTAPNLRRFSTMSSLELKPHVAYLDARDIKSVDEEPWACLQLESFSCMIAHVPRQDLGYKQWERCGLNFAAEMEEDEVSRTVQRRICGQLGRLTRLRVLCLGHVAMPDPRVYFYENSSDYDEDGNYTNSRSYYNNAFAGDVYDDDDYDSSLSSDQEFDQQMTKDEQQYRSLFGNDTLQNSSLSLTLDKGLDLLADLTRLRYLDMRGMHVGIWEDEKLDWAKCFWRHRPIMRSALRGSVVKEPWKGIDPFWEEFGGWNQYE
;
A
#
# COMPACT_ATOMS: atom_id res chain seq x y z
N MET A 1 -20.67 34.20 -0.65
CA MET A 1 -19.21 34.11 -0.49
C MET A 1 -18.92 32.65 -0.22
N ASP A 2 -18.12 32.02 -1.06
CA ASP A 2 -17.73 30.62 -0.85
C ASP A 2 -16.92 30.52 0.43
N THR A 3 -17.40 29.70 1.37
CA THR A 3 -16.82 29.52 2.70
C THR A 3 -15.33 29.17 2.62
N TYR A 4 -14.93 28.40 1.61
CA TYR A 4 -13.54 28.00 1.39
C TYR A 4 -12.64 29.13 0.90
N HIS A 5 -13.13 30.05 0.06
CA HIS A 5 -12.36 31.23 -0.32
C HIS A 5 -12.10 32.17 0.86
N LEU A 6 -13.08 32.32 1.75
CA LEU A 6 -12.89 33.08 2.99
C LEU A 6 -11.86 32.39 3.89
N LEU A 7 -11.98 31.07 4.09
CA LEU A 7 -11.02 30.28 4.86
C LEU A 7 -9.60 30.40 4.29
N ALA A 8 -9.44 30.25 2.98
CA ALA A 8 -8.16 30.42 2.28
C ALA A 8 -7.57 31.83 2.52
N THR A 9 -8.40 32.87 2.43
CA THR A 9 -7.95 34.25 2.70
C THR A 9 -7.52 34.44 4.16
N THR A 10 -8.27 33.86 5.10
CA THR A 10 -7.96 33.90 6.53
C THR A 10 -6.67 33.14 6.85
N LEU A 11 -6.48 31.93 6.30
CA LEU A 11 -5.27 31.14 6.49
C LEU A 11 -4.03 31.91 5.99
N ARG A 12 -4.13 32.51 4.80
CA ARG A 12 -3.04 33.29 4.20
C ARG A 12 -2.65 34.51 5.05
N THR A 13 -3.63 35.21 5.60
CA THR A 13 -3.39 36.48 6.32
C THR A 13 -3.05 36.27 7.79
N SER A 14 -3.68 35.29 8.43
CA SER A 14 -3.62 35.10 9.89
C SER A 14 -2.64 34.00 10.28
N CYS A 15 -2.36 33.05 9.39
CA CYS A 15 -1.54 31.86 9.68
C CYS A 15 -0.37 31.68 8.68
N PRO A 16 0.47 32.70 8.41
CA PRO A 16 1.51 32.62 7.37
C PRO A 16 2.61 31.59 7.64
N ARG A 17 2.68 31.04 8.87
CA ARG A 17 3.66 30.05 9.30
C ARG A 17 3.10 28.61 9.36
N LEU A 18 1.90 28.39 8.83
CA LEU A 18 1.25 27.08 8.87
C LEU A 18 1.94 26.10 7.89
N THR A 19 2.63 25.09 8.42
CA THR A 19 3.42 24.15 7.62
C THR A 19 2.72 22.81 7.39
N GLU A 20 1.57 22.59 8.01
CA GLU A 20 0.86 21.30 7.96
C GLU A 20 -0.59 21.52 7.55
N PHE A 21 -1.03 20.77 6.56
CA PHE A 21 -2.41 20.75 6.09
C PHE A 21 -2.91 19.31 6.08
N GLN A 22 -3.96 19.06 6.85
CA GLN A 22 -4.62 17.76 6.89
C GLN A 22 -6.08 17.97 6.54
N LEU A 23 -6.55 17.18 5.57
CA LEU A 23 -7.93 17.13 5.18
C LEU A 23 -8.40 15.68 5.31
N SER A 24 -9.16 15.45 6.37
CA SER A 24 -9.90 14.23 6.63
C SER A 24 -11.38 14.56 6.63
N ASP A 25 -12.22 13.58 6.27
CA ASP A 25 -13.62 13.56 6.66
C ASP A 25 -14.50 14.70 6.10
N CYS A 26 -14.46 14.92 4.78
CA CYS A 26 -15.31 15.88 4.08
C CYS A 26 -16.73 15.33 3.79
N HIS A 27 -17.36 14.64 4.74
CA HIS A 27 -18.67 14.04 4.51
C HIS A 27 -19.70 15.10 4.07
N GLY A 28 -20.33 14.86 2.91
CA GLY A 28 -21.47 15.65 2.43
C GLY A 28 -21.15 17.02 1.84
N THR A 29 -19.90 17.48 1.84
CA THR A 29 -19.51 18.73 1.14
C THR A 29 -18.66 18.42 -0.08
N ILE A 30 -19.19 18.70 -1.26
CA ILE A 30 -18.42 18.65 -2.51
C ILE A 30 -17.44 19.82 -2.48
N LEU A 31 -16.18 19.53 -2.17
CA LEU A 31 -15.10 20.49 -2.30
C LEU A 31 -14.70 20.58 -3.78
N LEU A 32 -14.92 21.73 -4.40
CA LEU A 32 -14.54 21.96 -5.79
C LEU A 32 -13.01 22.04 -5.91
N ASP A 33 -12.47 21.65 -7.06
CA ASP A 33 -11.03 21.69 -7.34
C ASP A 33 -10.44 23.11 -7.15
N VAL A 34 -11.18 24.15 -7.53
CA VAL A 34 -10.77 25.55 -7.35
C VAL A 34 -10.66 25.95 -5.87
N ASP A 35 -11.57 25.48 -5.03
CA ASP A 35 -11.57 25.76 -3.59
C ASP A 35 -10.42 25.04 -2.90
N MET A 36 -10.22 23.76 -3.25
CA MET A 36 -9.12 22.96 -2.72
C MET A 36 -7.75 23.52 -3.14
N ALA A 37 -7.60 23.92 -4.41
CA ALA A 37 -6.41 24.59 -4.89
C ALA A 37 -6.18 25.93 -4.17
N ALA A 38 -7.24 26.70 -3.92
CA ALA A 38 -7.15 27.96 -3.18
C ALA A 38 -6.72 27.75 -1.72
N LEU A 39 -7.18 26.67 -1.07
CA LEU A 39 -6.76 26.29 0.28
C LEU A 39 -5.29 25.85 0.32
N MET A 40 -4.86 25.07 -0.67
CA MET A 40 -3.45 24.70 -0.82
C MET A 40 -2.58 25.94 -1.01
N ASP A 41 -2.99 26.88 -1.85
CA ASP A 41 -2.27 28.14 -2.11
C ASP A 41 -2.40 29.18 -0.99
N ALA A 42 -3.34 28.99 -0.08
CA ALA A 42 -3.45 29.80 1.12
C ALA A 42 -2.41 29.42 2.17
N GLY A 43 -1.77 28.26 1.98
CA GLY A 43 -0.70 27.75 2.81
C GLY A 43 0.48 28.68 2.98
N SER A 44 1.34 28.34 3.94
CA SER A 44 2.46 29.16 4.36
C SER A 44 3.23 29.75 3.18
N LEU A 45 3.64 31.02 3.33
CA LEU A 45 4.63 31.66 2.46
C LEU A 45 5.94 30.85 2.36
N SER A 46 6.19 29.97 3.34
CA SER A 46 7.32 29.04 3.37
C SER A 46 7.02 27.66 2.78
N GLY A 47 5.81 27.45 2.27
CA GLY A 47 5.32 26.19 1.70
C GLY A 47 4.83 25.18 2.75
N TRP A 48 4.13 24.15 2.26
CA TRP A 48 3.72 23.02 3.09
C TRP A 48 4.87 22.05 3.31
N LYS A 49 5.01 21.59 4.55
CA LYS A 49 5.89 20.49 4.94
C LYS A 49 5.13 19.17 5.02
N VAL A 50 3.89 19.20 5.51
CA VAL A 50 3.04 18.02 5.67
C VAL A 50 1.73 18.24 4.94
N LEU A 51 1.39 17.34 4.02
CA LEU A 51 0.09 17.25 3.37
C LEU A 51 -0.50 15.87 3.62
N ASP A 52 -1.62 15.80 4.33
CA ASP A 52 -2.38 14.56 4.53
C ASP A 52 -3.77 14.72 3.93
N LEU A 53 -4.01 14.07 2.78
CA LEU A 53 -5.26 14.10 2.04
C LEU A 53 -5.89 12.73 2.05
N LYS A 54 -6.85 12.52 2.96
CA LYS A 54 -7.60 11.28 3.05
C LYS A 54 -8.92 11.44 2.32
N ALA A 55 -9.22 10.51 1.42
CA ALA A 55 -10.57 10.33 0.91
C ALA A 55 -11.41 9.62 1.97
N VAL A 56 -12.69 9.95 2.02
CA VAL A 56 -13.59 9.39 3.01
C VAL A 56 -14.22 8.17 2.39
N LEU A 57 -14.03 7.05 3.04
CA LEU A 57 -14.66 5.83 2.61
C LEU A 57 -15.99 5.80 3.35
N ASP A 58 -17.07 6.14 2.66
CA ASP A 58 -18.40 5.83 3.18
C ASP A 58 -18.44 4.34 3.46
N GLN A 59 -18.82 3.98 4.68
CA GLN A 59 -18.94 2.59 5.15
C GLN A 59 -19.96 1.80 4.32
N ASP A 60 -20.78 2.50 3.52
CA ASP A 60 -21.75 1.91 2.63
C ASP A 60 -21.21 1.81 1.20
N PRO A 61 -20.65 0.65 0.79
CA PRO A 61 -20.19 0.43 -0.58
C PRO A 61 -21.30 0.54 -1.63
N SER A 62 -22.58 0.55 -1.22
CA SER A 62 -23.71 0.76 -2.14
C SER A 62 -23.94 2.24 -2.48
N GLN A 63 -23.41 3.17 -1.68
CA GLN A 63 -23.40 4.60 -1.96
C GLN A 63 -22.05 4.98 -2.54
N THR A 64 -21.79 4.56 -3.77
CA THR A 64 -20.67 5.05 -4.59
C THR A 64 -20.88 6.50 -4.99
N GLN A 65 -20.99 7.42 -4.03
CA GLN A 65 -20.68 8.80 -4.31
C GLN A 65 -19.15 8.84 -4.46
N MET A 66 -18.68 8.76 -5.71
CA MET A 66 -17.25 8.89 -5.98
C MET A 66 -16.78 10.21 -5.37
N ASP A 67 -15.91 10.11 -4.37
CA ASP A 67 -15.23 11.25 -3.79
C ASP A 67 -14.73 12.15 -4.92
N ALA A 68 -14.94 13.46 -4.75
CA ALA A 68 -14.55 14.43 -5.76
C ALA A 68 -13.05 14.21 -6.08
N PRO A 69 -12.73 13.92 -7.35
CA PRO A 69 -11.36 13.65 -7.73
C PRO A 69 -10.50 14.89 -7.45
N LEU A 70 -9.25 14.69 -7.04
CA LEU A 70 -8.26 15.77 -7.05
C LEU A 70 -8.15 16.25 -8.50
N GLY A 71 -8.63 17.48 -8.73
CA GLY A 71 -8.59 18.08 -10.05
C GLY A 71 -7.21 18.69 -10.36
N PRO A 72 -7.03 19.14 -11.61
CA PRO A 72 -5.75 19.64 -12.09
C PRO A 72 -5.24 20.86 -11.32
N LEU A 73 -6.12 21.73 -10.80
CA LEU A 73 -5.70 22.91 -10.04
C LEU A 73 -5.12 22.51 -8.69
N THR A 74 -5.75 21.56 -8.01
CA THR A 74 -5.25 21.02 -6.74
C THR A 74 -3.91 20.31 -6.93
N ILE A 75 -3.78 19.49 -7.98
CA ILE A 75 -2.53 18.81 -8.30
C ILE A 75 -1.41 19.83 -8.57
N ALA A 76 -1.69 20.87 -9.37
CA ALA A 76 -0.72 21.93 -9.64
C ALA A 76 -0.34 22.72 -8.38
N ALA A 77 -1.26 22.91 -7.44
CA ALA A 77 -0.97 23.50 -6.13
C ALA A 77 -0.04 22.60 -5.30
N ILE A 78 -0.33 21.29 -5.20
CA ILE A 78 0.54 20.32 -4.49
C ILE A 78 1.96 20.34 -5.08
N LEU A 79 2.10 20.29 -6.40
CA LEU A 79 3.40 20.28 -7.08
C LEU A 79 4.20 21.58 -6.86
N ARG A 80 3.54 22.74 -6.73
CA ARG A 80 4.24 24.00 -6.38
C ARG A 80 4.91 23.95 -5.01
N HIS A 81 4.38 23.14 -4.10
CA HIS A 81 4.95 22.96 -2.76
C HIS A 81 5.96 21.82 -2.68
N ALA A 82 6.22 21.08 -3.78
CA ALA A 82 7.18 19.97 -3.80
C ALA A 82 8.53 20.29 -3.13
N PRO A 83 9.17 21.46 -3.36
CA PRO A 83 10.47 21.77 -2.74
C PRO A 83 10.47 21.79 -1.21
N THR A 84 9.32 22.05 -0.58
CA THR A 84 9.18 22.21 0.87
C THR A 84 8.57 20.99 1.54
N LEU A 85 7.97 20.08 0.77
CA LEU A 85 7.28 18.91 1.30
C LEU A 85 8.27 17.93 1.94
N GLU A 86 7.94 17.55 3.17
CA GLU A 86 8.61 16.50 3.93
C GLU A 86 7.72 15.24 3.97
N HIS A 87 6.41 15.39 4.16
CA HIS A 87 5.45 14.28 4.20
C HIS A 87 4.27 14.53 3.27
N ILE A 88 3.91 13.52 2.48
CA ILE A 88 2.65 13.52 1.72
C ILE A 88 1.95 12.17 1.83
N ARG A 89 0.65 12.24 2.11
CA ARG A 89 -0.26 11.09 2.11
C ARG A 89 -1.47 11.42 1.23
N LEU A 90 -1.73 10.57 0.25
CA LEU A 90 -2.81 10.68 -0.75
C LEU A 90 -3.70 9.44 -0.66
N ASP A 91 -4.28 9.24 0.52
CA ASP A 91 -4.99 8.01 0.85
C ASP A 91 -6.34 7.95 0.11
N ASN A 92 -6.59 6.86 -0.61
CA ASN A 92 -7.80 6.64 -1.43
C ASN A 92 -8.11 7.73 -2.46
N ARG A 93 -7.07 8.39 -3.02
CA ARG A 93 -7.24 9.42 -4.05
C ARG A 93 -6.84 8.89 -5.44
N PRO A 94 -7.69 8.13 -6.16
CA PRO A 94 -7.33 7.52 -7.45
C PRO A 94 -6.85 8.49 -8.51
N THR A 95 -7.26 9.75 -8.42
CA THR A 95 -7.12 10.70 -9.52
C THR A 95 -5.82 11.46 -9.49
N PHE A 96 -4.91 11.15 -8.57
CA PHE A 96 -3.58 11.70 -8.60
C PHE A 96 -2.77 11.01 -9.71
N PRO A 97 -2.49 11.67 -10.85
CA PRO A 97 -1.95 11.00 -12.03
C PRO A 97 -0.53 10.50 -11.78
N SER A 98 -0.18 9.38 -12.41
CA SER A 98 1.18 8.83 -12.38
C SER A 98 2.26 9.86 -12.76
N THR A 99 2.02 10.69 -13.78
CA THR A 99 2.93 11.78 -14.18
C THR A 99 3.13 12.83 -13.09
N ALA A 100 2.11 13.10 -12.27
CA ALA A 100 2.22 14.00 -11.13
C ALA A 100 3.00 13.35 -9.98
N ILE A 101 2.84 12.03 -9.75
CA ILE A 101 3.67 11.29 -8.78
C ILE A 101 5.15 11.36 -9.21
N GLN A 102 5.45 11.04 -10.46
CA GLN A 102 6.81 11.11 -11.00
C GLN A 102 7.38 12.53 -10.84
N THR A 103 6.63 13.56 -11.24
CA THR A 103 7.04 14.96 -11.11
C THR A 103 7.34 15.32 -9.65
N LEU A 104 6.49 14.89 -8.71
CA LEU A 104 6.67 15.13 -7.29
C LEU A 104 7.96 14.47 -6.77
N LEU A 105 8.22 13.20 -7.11
CA LEU A 105 9.44 12.49 -6.69
C LEU A 105 10.71 13.14 -7.27
N CYS A 106 10.64 13.71 -8.47
CA CYS A 106 11.72 14.45 -9.12
C CYS A 106 11.93 15.87 -8.58
N THR A 107 10.93 16.47 -7.92
CA THR A 107 10.98 17.89 -7.50
C THR A 107 10.91 18.11 -5.98
N ALA A 108 10.75 17.05 -5.19
CA ALA A 108 10.65 17.11 -3.73
C ALA A 108 11.92 16.60 -3.00
N PRO A 109 13.01 17.39 -2.95
CA PRO A 109 14.29 16.95 -2.36
C PRO A 109 14.23 16.69 -0.85
N ASN A 110 13.28 17.32 -0.15
CA ASN A 110 13.10 17.20 1.29
C ASN A 110 12.12 16.09 1.69
N LEU A 111 11.54 15.38 0.71
CA LEU A 111 10.52 14.38 0.97
C LEU A 111 11.11 13.20 1.76
N ARG A 112 10.50 12.93 2.91
CA ARG A 112 10.83 11.84 3.84
C ARG A 112 9.78 10.74 3.83
N ARG A 113 8.51 11.08 3.60
CA ARG A 113 7.42 10.11 3.54
C ARG A 113 6.51 10.37 2.36
N PHE A 114 6.27 9.32 1.59
CA PHE A 114 5.33 9.31 0.47
C PHE A 114 4.41 8.10 0.61
N SER A 115 3.10 8.34 0.66
CA SER A 115 2.11 7.27 0.62
C SER A 115 0.94 7.62 -0.29
N THR A 116 0.62 6.73 -1.23
CA THR A 116 -0.67 6.73 -1.94
C THR A 116 -1.58 5.59 -1.48
N MET A 117 -1.06 4.66 -0.69
CA MET A 117 -1.74 3.42 -0.35
C MET A 117 -2.60 3.57 0.90
N SER A 118 -3.80 3.02 0.83
CA SER A 118 -4.69 2.85 1.98
C SER A 118 -4.32 1.62 2.76
N SER A 119 -4.36 1.73 4.08
CA SER A 119 -4.21 0.59 5.00
C SER A 119 -5.50 -0.22 5.14
N LEU A 120 -6.64 0.34 4.72
CA LEU A 120 -7.95 -0.14 5.16
C LEU A 120 -8.80 -0.78 4.06
N GLU A 121 -8.48 -0.64 2.77
CA GLU A 121 -9.42 -1.08 1.72
C GLU A 121 -8.83 -1.67 0.43
N LEU A 122 -9.58 -2.64 -0.13
CA LEU A 122 -9.33 -3.38 -1.38
C LEU A 122 -9.77 -2.61 -2.64
N LYS A 123 -9.98 -1.30 -2.57
CA LYS A 123 -10.56 -0.58 -3.72
C LYS A 123 -9.55 -0.51 -4.88
N PRO A 124 -9.97 -0.82 -6.13
CA PRO A 124 -9.12 -0.83 -7.33
C PRO A 124 -8.67 0.58 -7.77
N HIS A 125 -8.80 1.58 -6.91
CA HIS A 125 -8.75 3.00 -7.23
C HIS A 125 -7.73 3.71 -6.35
N VAL A 126 -6.54 3.12 -6.23
CA VAL A 126 -5.40 3.73 -5.54
C VAL A 126 -4.56 4.48 -6.58
N ALA A 127 -4.07 5.67 -6.25
CA ALA A 127 -3.10 6.34 -7.11
C ALA A 127 -1.84 5.48 -7.24
N TYR A 128 -1.42 5.23 -8.47
CA TYR A 128 -0.30 4.39 -8.79
C TYR A 128 0.69 5.11 -9.70
N LEU A 129 1.93 4.66 -9.64
CA LEU A 129 3.00 5.08 -10.53
C LEU A 129 3.08 4.09 -11.68
N ASP A 130 2.76 4.54 -12.89
CA ASP A 130 2.87 3.74 -14.10
C ASP A 130 4.34 3.55 -14.45
N ALA A 131 4.73 2.30 -14.69
CA ALA A 131 6.10 1.94 -15.06
C ALA A 131 6.62 2.74 -16.26
N ARG A 132 5.74 3.18 -17.18
CA ARG A 132 6.07 3.95 -18.39
C ARG A 132 6.43 5.41 -18.10
N ASP A 133 5.90 5.99 -17.03
CA ASP A 133 6.17 7.38 -16.63
C ASP A 133 7.49 7.52 -15.87
N ILE A 134 7.97 6.43 -15.26
CA ILE A 134 9.25 6.40 -14.56
C ILE A 134 10.38 6.57 -15.57
N LYS A 135 11.16 7.65 -15.44
CA LYS A 135 12.35 7.90 -16.26
C LYS A 135 13.59 7.23 -15.70
N SER A 136 14.61 7.06 -16.55
CA SER A 136 15.88 6.51 -16.11
C SER A 136 16.59 7.46 -15.12
N VAL A 137 17.49 6.90 -14.32
CA VAL A 137 18.29 7.69 -13.36
C VAL A 137 19.08 8.78 -14.06
N ASP A 138 19.51 8.53 -15.30
CA ASP A 138 20.29 9.46 -16.10
C ASP A 138 19.44 10.55 -16.76
N GLU A 139 18.16 10.26 -17.06
CA GLU A 139 17.22 11.20 -17.67
C GLU A 139 16.60 12.15 -16.63
N GLU A 140 15.99 11.59 -15.59
CA GLU A 140 15.25 12.34 -14.59
C GLU A 140 15.35 11.62 -13.23
N PRO A 141 16.45 11.85 -12.49
CA PRO A 141 16.65 11.20 -11.19
C PRO A 141 15.62 11.69 -10.18
N TRP A 142 15.07 10.77 -9.38
CA TRP A 142 14.32 11.18 -8.19
C TRP A 142 15.20 12.05 -7.27
N ALA A 143 14.64 13.18 -6.84
CA ALA A 143 15.33 14.16 -5.99
C ALA A 143 15.17 13.86 -4.50
N CYS A 144 14.14 13.07 -4.12
CA CYS A 144 13.79 12.71 -2.75
C CYS A 144 14.77 11.71 -2.08
N LEU A 145 16.08 11.97 -2.12
CA LEU A 145 17.11 11.10 -1.53
C LEU A 145 17.00 10.98 0.01
N GLN A 146 16.17 11.83 0.62
CA GLN A 146 15.86 11.82 2.05
C GLN A 146 14.71 10.88 2.41
N LEU A 147 14.13 10.18 1.44
CA LEU A 147 12.95 9.36 1.65
C LEU A 147 13.25 8.20 2.61
N GLU A 148 12.47 8.13 3.68
CA GLU A 148 12.52 7.11 4.72
C GLU A 148 11.36 6.11 4.58
N SER A 149 10.24 6.52 3.99
CA SER A 149 9.07 5.67 3.74
C SER A 149 8.49 5.92 2.35
N PHE A 150 8.36 4.86 1.56
CA PHE A 150 7.74 4.87 0.24
C PHE A 150 6.66 3.80 0.17
N SER A 151 5.42 4.23 0.00
CA SER A 151 4.28 3.34 -0.18
C SER A 151 3.51 3.75 -1.43
N CYS A 152 3.76 3.06 -2.54
CA CYS A 152 3.12 3.38 -3.80
C CYS A 152 3.07 2.13 -4.68
N MET A 153 1.90 1.84 -5.22
CA MET A 153 1.76 0.80 -6.24
C MET A 153 2.49 1.22 -7.52
N ILE A 154 3.36 0.36 -8.03
CA ILE A 154 3.95 0.52 -9.37
C ILE A 154 3.25 -0.42 -10.33
N ALA A 155 2.39 0.13 -11.19
CA ALA A 155 1.55 -0.66 -12.09
C ALA A 155 2.16 -0.75 -13.50
N HIS A 156 1.60 -1.67 -14.30
CA HIS A 156 1.96 -1.85 -15.70
C HIS A 156 3.43 -2.19 -15.93
N VAL A 157 4.08 -2.85 -14.97
CA VAL A 157 5.41 -3.42 -15.18
C VAL A 157 5.28 -4.61 -16.13
N PRO A 158 6.00 -4.64 -17.26
CA PRO A 158 6.00 -5.79 -18.16
C PRO A 158 6.55 -7.05 -17.46
N ARG A 159 5.86 -8.18 -17.63
CA ARG A 159 6.15 -9.47 -16.95
C ARG A 159 5.98 -10.65 -17.90
N GLN A 160 7.05 -11.05 -18.59
CA GLN A 160 7.01 -12.24 -19.47
C GLN A 160 6.96 -13.57 -18.71
N ASP A 161 7.36 -13.58 -17.44
CA ASP A 161 7.25 -14.77 -16.59
C ASP A 161 5.78 -15.13 -16.31
N LEU A 162 4.84 -14.21 -16.55
CA LEU A 162 3.42 -14.50 -16.55
C LEU A 162 3.00 -14.98 -17.93
N GLY A 163 2.53 -16.23 -18.00
CA GLY A 163 1.99 -16.78 -19.24
C GLY A 163 0.81 -15.95 -19.76
N TYR A 164 0.62 -15.92 -21.08
CA TYR A 164 -0.44 -15.15 -21.76
C TYR A 164 -1.84 -15.29 -21.13
N LYS A 165 -2.22 -16.51 -20.73
CA LYS A 165 -3.52 -16.80 -20.10
C LYS A 165 -3.73 -16.05 -18.78
N GLN A 166 -2.65 -15.69 -18.10
CA GLN A 166 -2.71 -14.95 -16.86
C GLN A 166 -2.97 -13.47 -17.11
N TRP A 167 -2.39 -12.90 -18.17
CA TRP A 167 -2.64 -11.52 -18.60
C TRP A 167 -4.11 -11.29 -18.99
N GLU A 168 -4.68 -12.18 -19.80
CA GLU A 168 -6.10 -12.09 -20.20
C GLU A 168 -7.04 -12.06 -18.99
N ARG A 169 -6.73 -12.84 -17.95
CA ARG A 169 -7.51 -12.89 -16.71
C ARG A 169 -7.47 -11.58 -15.92
N CYS A 170 -6.44 -10.76 -16.09
CA CYS A 170 -6.30 -9.49 -15.38
C CYS A 170 -7.07 -8.34 -16.05
N GLY A 171 -7.77 -8.59 -17.17
CA GLY A 171 -8.44 -7.53 -17.93
C GLY A 171 -7.49 -6.48 -18.52
N LEU A 172 -6.18 -6.73 -18.48
CA LEU A 172 -5.17 -5.87 -19.04
C LEU A 172 -5.08 -6.18 -20.54
N ASN A 173 -5.60 -5.28 -21.38
CA ASN A 173 -5.50 -5.34 -22.85
C ASN A 173 -4.06 -5.09 -23.34
N PHE A 174 -3.07 -5.76 -22.76
CA PHE A 174 -1.66 -5.71 -23.16
C PHE A 174 -1.35 -6.64 -24.35
N ALA A 175 -2.35 -7.33 -24.91
CA ALA A 175 -2.20 -8.28 -26.00
C ALA A 175 -1.55 -7.71 -27.29
N ALA A 176 -1.40 -6.39 -27.41
CA ALA A 176 -0.79 -5.75 -28.58
C ALA A 176 0.73 -5.56 -28.47
N GLU A 177 1.30 -5.56 -27.27
CA GLU A 177 2.73 -5.29 -27.05
C GLU A 177 3.26 -6.36 -26.11
N MET A 178 3.45 -7.57 -26.65
CA MET A 178 4.45 -8.49 -26.10
C MET A 178 5.81 -7.82 -26.31
N GLU A 179 6.11 -6.86 -25.47
CA GLU A 179 7.42 -6.25 -25.38
C GLU A 179 8.46 -7.37 -25.19
N GLU A 180 9.58 -7.27 -25.90
CA GLU A 180 10.67 -8.25 -25.82
C GLU A 180 11.21 -8.37 -24.39
N ASP A 181 11.77 -9.54 -24.04
CA ASP A 181 12.39 -9.81 -22.72
C ASP A 181 13.31 -8.68 -22.25
N GLU A 182 13.99 -8.05 -23.20
CA GLU A 182 14.89 -6.95 -22.95
C GLU A 182 14.19 -5.65 -22.51
N VAL A 183 13.00 -5.36 -23.02
CA VAL A 183 12.25 -4.15 -22.65
C VAL A 183 11.72 -4.28 -21.22
N SER A 184 11.13 -5.43 -20.90
CA SER A 184 10.72 -5.79 -19.53
C SER A 184 11.87 -5.67 -18.54
N ARG A 185 13.03 -6.24 -18.87
CA ARG A 185 14.25 -6.11 -18.06
C ARG A 185 14.68 -4.66 -17.91
N THR A 186 14.66 -3.89 -19.00
CA THR A 186 15.03 -2.46 -18.99
C THR A 186 14.12 -1.64 -18.09
N VAL A 187 12.80 -1.81 -18.20
CA VAL A 187 11.81 -1.13 -17.37
C VAL A 187 11.99 -1.49 -15.89
N GLN A 188 12.17 -2.78 -15.57
CA GLN A 188 12.37 -3.20 -14.18
C GLN A 188 13.69 -2.68 -13.59
N ARG A 189 14.80 -2.77 -14.33
CA ARG A 189 16.08 -2.22 -13.89
C ARG A 189 16.03 -0.70 -13.72
N ARG A 190 15.28 0.00 -14.57
CA ARG A 190 15.03 1.45 -14.42
C ARG A 190 14.32 1.77 -13.10
N ILE A 191 13.25 1.04 -12.78
CA ILE A 191 12.49 1.21 -11.54
C ILE A 191 13.39 0.90 -10.32
N CYS A 192 14.05 -0.26 -10.34
CA CYS A 192 14.97 -0.67 -9.29
C CYS A 192 16.15 0.30 -9.13
N GLY A 193 16.63 0.90 -10.22
CA GLY A 193 17.67 1.92 -10.20
C GLY A 193 17.24 3.19 -9.49
N GLN A 194 16.01 3.66 -9.69
CA GLN A 194 15.47 4.80 -8.95
C GLN A 194 15.29 4.46 -7.47
N LEU A 195 14.69 3.31 -7.15
CA LEU A 195 14.50 2.84 -5.78
C LEU A 195 15.83 2.64 -5.04
N GLY A 196 16.83 2.05 -5.69
CA GLY A 196 18.16 1.76 -5.10
C GLY A 196 18.91 3.00 -4.63
N ARG A 197 18.63 4.18 -5.21
CA ARG A 197 19.22 5.46 -4.79
C ARG A 197 18.66 5.97 -3.47
N LEU A 198 17.52 5.46 -3.02
CA LEU A 198 16.86 5.86 -1.78
C LEU A 198 17.50 5.16 -0.57
N THR A 199 18.81 5.34 -0.37
CA THR A 199 19.60 4.66 0.68
C THR A 199 19.14 4.95 2.11
N ARG A 200 18.28 5.97 2.30
CA ARG A 200 17.64 6.29 3.58
C ARG A 200 16.34 5.54 3.84
N LEU A 201 15.82 4.82 2.85
CA LEU A 201 14.55 4.12 2.91
C LEU A 201 14.56 3.06 4.00
N ARG A 202 13.55 3.12 4.87
CA ARG A 202 13.29 2.17 5.96
C ARG A 202 12.06 1.33 5.67
N VAL A 203 11.07 1.89 4.97
CA VAL A 203 9.80 1.25 4.65
C VAL A 203 9.59 1.33 3.14
N LEU A 204 9.42 0.18 2.49
CA LEU A 204 9.10 0.06 1.08
C LEU A 204 7.86 -0.80 0.91
N CYS A 205 6.77 -0.22 0.41
CA CYS A 205 5.54 -0.93 0.08
C CYS A 205 5.22 -0.73 -1.40
N LEU A 206 5.20 -1.83 -2.16
CA LEU A 206 5.04 -1.83 -3.62
C LEU A 206 3.80 -2.61 -4.08
N GLY A 207 3.35 -3.55 -3.25
CA GLY A 207 2.16 -4.36 -3.47
C GLY A 207 0.93 -3.78 -2.77
N HIS A 208 -0.27 -4.28 -3.07
CA HIS A 208 -1.47 -3.92 -2.33
C HIS A 208 -1.29 -4.19 -0.82
N VAL A 209 -1.83 -3.32 0.03
CA VAL A 209 -1.96 -3.67 1.45
C VAL A 209 -2.98 -4.79 1.49
N ALA A 210 -2.50 -6.04 1.54
CA ALA A 210 -3.38 -7.16 1.81
C ALA A 210 -3.98 -6.91 3.18
N MET A 211 -5.31 -7.08 3.27
CA MET A 211 -6.00 -7.12 4.54
C MET A 211 -5.20 -8.01 5.50
N PRO A 212 -5.14 -7.67 6.80
CA PRO A 212 -4.82 -8.68 7.80
C PRO A 212 -5.67 -9.91 7.47
N ASP A 213 -5.06 -11.09 7.44
CA ASP A 213 -5.80 -12.35 7.28
C ASP A 213 -7.07 -12.25 8.15
N PRO A 214 -8.29 -12.43 7.61
CA PRO A 214 -9.52 -12.27 8.39
C PRO A 214 -9.49 -13.07 9.70
N ARG A 215 -8.66 -14.12 9.79
CA ARG A 215 -8.36 -14.83 11.04
C ARG A 215 -7.80 -13.94 12.16
N VAL A 216 -7.01 -12.91 11.86
CA VAL A 216 -6.50 -11.95 12.87
C VAL A 216 -7.67 -11.23 13.57
N TYR A 217 -8.73 -10.88 12.83
CA TYR A 217 -9.93 -10.26 13.42
C TYR A 217 -10.82 -11.26 14.18
N PHE A 218 -10.76 -12.56 13.86
CA PHE A 218 -11.54 -13.57 14.58
C PHE A 218 -10.92 -13.99 15.93
N TYR A 219 -9.62 -13.78 16.13
CA TYR A 219 -8.96 -14.17 17.39
C TYR A 219 -8.90 -13.05 18.44
N GLU A 220 -8.95 -11.77 18.05
CA GLU A 220 -8.83 -10.65 19.00
C GLU A 220 -10.12 -10.29 19.77
N ASN A 221 -11.26 -10.88 19.44
CA ASN A 221 -12.55 -10.62 20.12
C ASN A 221 -13.23 -11.86 20.74
N SER A 222 -12.51 -12.96 21.01
CA SER A 222 -13.15 -14.19 21.55
C SER A 222 -12.76 -14.59 22.98
N SER A 223 -12.12 -13.70 23.74
CA SER A 223 -11.90 -13.92 25.18
C SER A 223 -12.62 -12.89 26.04
N ASP A 224 -13.93 -12.75 25.84
CA ASP A 224 -14.81 -12.22 26.88
C ASP A 224 -14.98 -13.31 27.94
N TYR A 225 -14.05 -13.31 28.89
CA TYR A 225 -14.30 -13.94 30.18
C TYR A 225 -15.26 -13.04 30.94
N ASP A 226 -16.31 -13.59 31.53
CA ASP A 226 -17.06 -12.87 32.55
C ASP A 226 -16.16 -12.59 33.78
N GLU A 227 -16.61 -11.74 34.70
CA GLU A 227 -15.86 -11.41 35.93
C GLU A 227 -15.53 -12.66 36.78
N ASP A 228 -16.19 -13.80 36.51
CA ASP A 228 -16.02 -15.08 37.19
C ASP A 228 -15.07 -16.05 36.44
N GLY A 229 -14.52 -15.66 35.29
CA GLY A 229 -13.59 -16.47 34.52
C GLY A 229 -14.22 -17.63 33.74
N ASN A 230 -15.54 -17.63 33.54
CA ASN A 230 -16.22 -18.63 32.74
C ASN A 230 -16.26 -18.24 31.26
N TYR A 231 -15.97 -19.23 30.42
CA TYR A 231 -16.03 -19.09 28.98
C TYR A 231 -17.50 -19.08 28.53
N THR A 232 -18.04 -17.91 28.20
CA THR A 232 -19.36 -17.82 27.56
C THR A 232 -19.17 -17.77 26.05
N ASN A 233 -19.55 -18.86 25.37
CA ASN A 233 -19.51 -18.94 23.92
C ASN A 233 -20.67 -18.13 23.32
N SER A 234 -20.54 -16.79 23.32
CA SER A 234 -21.44 -15.91 22.58
C SER A 234 -21.10 -15.97 21.10
N ARG A 235 -21.54 -17.05 20.44
CA ARG A 235 -21.67 -17.08 18.98
C ARG A 235 -22.65 -15.98 18.55
N SER A 236 -22.10 -14.87 18.09
CA SER A 236 -22.82 -13.90 17.26
C SER A 236 -23.25 -14.61 15.97
N TYR A 237 -24.51 -15.02 15.90
CA TYR A 237 -25.12 -15.56 14.69
C TYR A 237 -25.38 -14.41 13.70
N TYR A 238 -24.46 -14.21 12.76
CA TYR A 238 -24.87 -13.73 11.44
C TYR A 238 -25.58 -14.88 10.72
N ASN A 239 -26.90 -14.77 10.62
CA ASN A 239 -27.76 -15.71 9.91
C ASN A 239 -27.43 -15.69 8.41
N ASN A 240 -26.59 -16.62 7.96
CA ASN A 240 -26.71 -17.16 6.61
C ASN A 240 -27.63 -18.37 6.68
N ALA A 241 -28.85 -18.20 6.16
CA ALA A 241 -29.79 -19.28 5.94
C ALA A 241 -29.30 -20.15 4.78
N PHE A 242 -28.55 -21.20 5.08
CA PHE A 242 -28.47 -22.39 4.24
C PHE A 242 -28.61 -23.61 5.16
N ALA A 243 -29.75 -24.30 5.03
CA ALA A 243 -29.95 -25.65 5.51
C ALA A 243 -28.76 -26.51 5.01
N GLY A 244 -28.09 -27.30 5.82
CA GLY A 244 -28.63 -28.24 6.81
C GLY A 244 -28.38 -29.62 6.23
N ASP A 245 -27.19 -30.17 6.47
CA ASP A 245 -26.92 -31.60 6.38
C ASP A 245 -25.93 -31.97 7.49
N VAL A 246 -26.39 -32.88 8.34
CA VAL A 246 -25.67 -33.47 9.47
C VAL A 246 -24.82 -34.60 8.89
N TYR A 247 -23.50 -34.48 8.94
CA TYR A 247 -22.60 -35.61 8.71
C TYR A 247 -22.18 -36.17 10.07
N ASP A 248 -22.44 -37.46 10.27
CA ASP A 248 -21.93 -38.28 11.37
C ASP A 248 -20.42 -38.48 11.16
N ASP A 249 -19.62 -37.99 12.12
CA ASP A 249 -18.16 -38.14 12.20
C ASP A 249 -17.84 -39.37 13.06
N ASP A 250 -17.41 -40.47 12.42
CA ASP A 250 -16.75 -41.61 13.08
C ASP A 250 -15.80 -42.27 12.06
N ASP A 251 -14.67 -41.62 11.72
CA ASP A 251 -13.45 -42.25 11.16
C ASP A 251 -12.37 -41.18 10.92
N TYR A 252 -11.70 -40.70 11.97
CA TYR A 252 -10.56 -39.77 11.84
C TYR A 252 -9.22 -40.53 11.99
N ASP A 253 -8.66 -40.94 10.86
CA ASP A 253 -7.36 -41.59 10.76
C ASP A 253 -6.22 -40.60 11.05
N SER A 254 -5.57 -40.76 12.21
CA SER A 254 -4.55 -39.85 12.77
C SER A 254 -3.13 -40.13 12.25
N SER A 255 -2.96 -40.50 10.97
CA SER A 255 -1.65 -40.90 10.42
C SER A 255 -0.97 -39.89 9.49
N LEU A 256 -1.47 -38.66 9.35
CA LEU A 256 -0.80 -37.63 8.56
C LEU A 256 0.27 -36.92 9.40
N SER A 257 1.51 -36.92 8.90
CA SER A 257 2.60 -36.18 9.51
C SER A 257 2.29 -34.68 9.52
N SER A 258 2.58 -34.00 10.63
CA SER A 258 2.30 -32.57 10.88
C SER A 258 2.69 -31.61 9.75
N ASP A 259 3.70 -31.97 8.96
CA ASP A 259 4.23 -31.13 7.89
C ASP A 259 3.33 -31.18 6.63
N GLN A 260 2.57 -32.27 6.45
CA GLN A 260 1.70 -32.48 5.30
C GLN A 260 0.31 -31.84 5.47
N GLU A 261 -0.15 -31.65 6.72
CA GLU A 261 -1.38 -30.91 7.02
C GLU A 261 -1.21 -29.40 6.81
N PHE A 262 -0.02 -28.86 7.07
CA PHE A 262 0.26 -27.43 6.94
C PHE A 262 0.20 -26.96 5.48
N ASP A 263 0.81 -27.71 4.56
CA ASP A 263 0.81 -27.40 3.12
C ASP A 263 -0.59 -27.55 2.50
N GLN A 264 -1.40 -28.51 2.98
CA GLN A 264 -2.78 -28.69 2.52
C GLN A 264 -3.74 -27.61 3.06
N GLN A 265 -3.49 -27.08 4.26
CA GLN A 265 -4.30 -25.99 4.81
C GLN A 265 -3.99 -24.65 4.13
N MET A 266 -2.70 -24.35 3.89
CA MET A 266 -2.28 -23.12 3.19
C MET A 266 -2.90 -23.03 1.79
N THR A 267 -2.97 -24.16 1.08
CA THR A 267 -3.56 -24.22 -0.28
C THR A 267 -5.09 -24.07 -0.28
N LYS A 268 -5.80 -24.55 0.73
CA LYS A 268 -7.26 -24.34 0.88
C LYS A 268 -7.59 -22.88 1.24
N ASP A 269 -6.83 -22.28 2.13
CA ASP A 269 -7.04 -20.89 2.55
C ASP A 269 -6.75 -19.91 1.40
N GLU A 270 -5.70 -20.17 0.63
CA GLU A 270 -5.38 -19.39 -0.57
C GLU A 270 -6.47 -19.56 -1.64
N GLN A 271 -7.02 -20.77 -1.82
CA GLN A 271 -8.16 -21.01 -2.72
C GLN A 271 -9.43 -20.29 -2.25
N GLN A 272 -9.72 -20.29 -0.95
CA GLN A 272 -10.87 -19.59 -0.39
C GLN A 272 -10.71 -18.06 -0.54
N TYR A 273 -9.53 -17.52 -0.25
CA TYR A 273 -9.21 -16.10 -0.48
C TYR A 273 -9.36 -15.72 -1.95
N ARG A 274 -8.81 -16.51 -2.88
CA ARG A 274 -8.97 -16.33 -4.33
C ARG A 274 -10.45 -16.43 -4.77
N SER A 275 -11.26 -17.24 -4.08
CA SER A 275 -12.70 -17.37 -4.36
C SER A 275 -13.51 -16.17 -3.86
N LEU A 276 -13.17 -15.61 -2.70
CA LEU A 276 -13.89 -14.50 -2.06
C LEU A 276 -13.58 -13.16 -2.71
N PHE A 277 -12.33 -12.94 -3.11
CA PHE A 277 -11.87 -11.64 -3.62
C PHE A 277 -11.56 -11.66 -5.12
N GLY A 278 -11.73 -12.80 -5.80
CA GLY A 278 -11.35 -12.98 -7.20
C GLY A 278 -9.83 -12.99 -7.42
N ASN A 279 -9.40 -13.45 -8.61
CA ASN A 279 -7.99 -13.35 -9.03
C ASN A 279 -7.51 -11.90 -9.23
N ASP A 280 -8.41 -10.92 -9.14
CA ASP A 280 -8.15 -9.49 -9.37
C ASP A 280 -7.41 -8.81 -8.21
N THR A 281 -7.23 -9.48 -7.07
CA THR A 281 -6.48 -8.93 -5.92
C THR A 281 -4.98 -9.03 -6.04
N LEU A 282 -4.46 -9.84 -6.98
CA LEU A 282 -3.04 -9.93 -7.23
C LEU A 282 -2.64 -8.89 -8.27
N GLN A 283 -1.68 -8.04 -7.90
CA GLN A 283 -0.96 -7.15 -8.80
C GLN A 283 -0.06 -7.97 -9.70
N ASN A 284 -0.65 -8.44 -10.80
CA ASN A 284 0.04 -9.23 -11.81
C ASN A 284 1.04 -8.37 -12.63
N SER A 285 0.81 -7.06 -12.74
CA SER A 285 1.74 -6.11 -13.39
C SER A 285 2.71 -5.43 -12.41
N SER A 286 3.24 -6.20 -11.46
CA SER A 286 4.20 -5.76 -10.43
C SER A 286 5.66 -6.09 -10.79
N LEU A 287 6.63 -5.58 -10.03
CA LEU A 287 8.04 -5.94 -10.16
C LEU A 287 8.29 -7.44 -9.87
N SER A 288 9.10 -8.13 -10.68
CA SER A 288 9.46 -9.55 -10.43
C SER A 288 10.60 -9.74 -9.43
N LEU A 289 11.30 -8.67 -9.04
CA LEU A 289 12.40 -8.66 -8.04
C LEU A 289 13.35 -9.85 -8.19
N THR A 290 13.84 -10.09 -9.39
CA THR A 290 14.88 -11.08 -9.69
C THR A 290 16.22 -10.38 -9.93
N LEU A 291 17.34 -11.12 -9.80
CA LEU A 291 18.68 -10.54 -9.97
C LEU A 291 18.91 -9.98 -11.38
N ASP A 292 18.49 -10.71 -12.41
CA ASP A 292 18.58 -10.26 -13.80
C ASP A 292 17.73 -9.01 -14.08
N LYS A 293 16.67 -8.78 -13.27
CA LYS A 293 15.74 -7.65 -13.41
C LYS A 293 15.98 -6.52 -12.41
N GLY A 294 17.13 -6.51 -11.72
CA GLY A 294 17.57 -5.36 -10.94
C GLY A 294 17.45 -5.49 -9.43
N LEU A 295 17.17 -6.67 -8.87
CA LEU A 295 17.20 -6.86 -7.42
C LEU A 295 18.58 -6.49 -6.83
N ASP A 296 19.65 -6.73 -7.58
CA ASP A 296 21.02 -6.31 -7.25
C ASP A 296 21.14 -4.80 -6.99
N LEU A 297 20.34 -3.98 -7.68
CA LEU A 297 20.33 -2.53 -7.54
C LEU A 297 19.75 -2.06 -6.21
N LEU A 298 19.05 -2.94 -5.48
CA LEU A 298 18.51 -2.66 -4.15
C LEU A 298 19.48 -3.04 -3.02
N ALA A 299 20.69 -3.52 -3.34
CA ALA A 299 21.69 -3.94 -2.35
C ALA A 299 22.08 -2.81 -1.37
N ASP A 300 22.09 -1.57 -1.85
CA ASP A 300 22.48 -0.38 -1.07
C ASP A 300 21.37 0.15 -0.14
N LEU A 301 20.19 -0.46 -0.14
CA LEU A 301 19.10 -0.18 0.79
C LEU A 301 19.39 -0.75 2.19
N THR A 302 20.57 -0.44 2.72
CA THR A 302 21.09 -0.95 3.98
C THR A 302 20.28 -0.53 5.20
N ARG A 303 19.43 0.51 5.06
CA ARG A 303 18.56 1.02 6.13
C ARG A 303 17.13 0.47 6.06
N LEU A 304 16.80 -0.33 5.04
CA LEU A 304 15.49 -0.94 4.90
C LEU A 304 15.18 -1.78 6.15
N ARG A 305 13.94 -1.69 6.65
CA ARG A 305 13.45 -2.39 7.84
C ARG A 305 12.17 -3.16 7.54
N TYR A 306 11.36 -2.64 6.63
CA TYR A 306 10.10 -3.22 6.22
C TYR A 306 10.00 -3.21 4.69
N LEU A 307 9.68 -4.38 4.13
CA LEU A 307 9.43 -4.58 2.71
C LEU A 307 8.06 -5.26 2.57
N ASP A 308 7.08 -4.52 2.08
CA ASP A 308 5.74 -5.02 1.81
C ASP A 308 5.57 -5.29 0.31
N MET A 309 5.43 -6.57 0.01
CA MET A 309 5.15 -7.09 -1.32
C MET A 309 3.83 -7.86 -1.34
N ARG A 310 3.00 -7.71 -0.30
CA ARG A 310 1.71 -8.41 -0.25
C ARG A 310 0.88 -8.02 -1.47
N GLY A 311 0.11 -8.96 -2.00
CA GLY A 311 -0.63 -8.76 -3.25
C GLY A 311 0.22 -8.72 -4.53
N MET A 312 1.56 -8.84 -4.50
CA MET A 312 2.35 -9.02 -5.73
C MET A 312 2.37 -10.49 -6.16
N HIS A 313 2.25 -10.76 -7.47
CA HIS A 313 2.19 -12.13 -7.99
C HIS A 313 3.50 -12.94 -7.84
N VAL A 314 4.66 -12.28 -7.97
CA VAL A 314 5.96 -12.93 -7.77
C VAL A 314 6.74 -12.13 -6.74
N GLY A 315 6.98 -12.76 -5.60
CA GLY A 315 7.89 -12.24 -4.58
C GLY A 315 9.26 -12.91 -4.64
N ILE A 316 10.09 -12.57 -3.66
CA ILE A 316 11.47 -13.05 -3.47
C ILE A 316 11.46 -14.49 -2.89
N TRP A 317 10.46 -15.31 -3.21
CA TRP A 317 10.16 -16.55 -2.47
C TRP A 317 10.85 -17.80 -3.02
N GLU A 318 11.63 -17.67 -4.09
CA GLU A 318 12.49 -18.74 -4.58
C GLU A 318 13.80 -18.80 -3.78
N ASP A 319 14.30 -20.01 -3.50
CA ASP A 319 15.45 -20.26 -2.62
C ASP A 319 16.69 -19.42 -2.97
N GLU A 320 17.00 -19.27 -4.25
CA GLU A 320 18.16 -18.48 -4.70
C GLU A 320 18.02 -16.98 -4.35
N LYS A 321 16.80 -16.43 -4.50
CA LYS A 321 16.50 -15.03 -4.18
C LYS A 321 16.50 -14.80 -2.67
N LEU A 322 16.00 -15.78 -1.92
CA LEU A 322 16.06 -15.80 -0.46
C LEU A 322 17.50 -15.81 0.03
N ASP A 323 18.38 -16.61 -0.57
CA ASP A 323 19.78 -16.67 -0.17
C ASP A 323 20.54 -15.39 -0.52
N TRP A 324 20.28 -14.79 -1.67
CA TRP A 324 20.77 -13.45 -1.98
C TRP A 324 20.32 -12.43 -0.92
N ALA A 325 19.01 -12.36 -0.66
CA ALA A 325 18.47 -11.39 0.29
C ALA A 325 18.97 -11.66 1.72
N LYS A 326 19.18 -12.93 2.10
CA LYS A 326 19.82 -13.31 3.36
C LYS A 326 21.28 -12.86 3.41
N CYS A 327 22.02 -12.82 2.29
CA CYS A 327 23.42 -12.37 2.29
C CYS A 327 23.52 -10.85 2.46
N PHE A 328 22.68 -10.08 1.75
CA PHE A 328 22.77 -8.62 1.74
C PHE A 328 21.97 -7.95 2.86
N TRP A 329 20.87 -8.57 3.31
CA TRP A 329 20.02 -8.06 4.39
C TRP A 329 20.13 -8.86 5.70
N ARG A 330 21.14 -9.75 5.83
CA ARG A 330 21.34 -10.68 6.97
C ARG A 330 21.27 -10.06 8.36
N HIS A 331 21.77 -8.83 8.48
CA HIS A 331 21.91 -8.15 9.77
C HIS A 331 20.65 -7.37 10.16
N ARG A 332 19.52 -7.64 9.49
CA ARG A 332 18.33 -6.81 9.58
C ARG A 332 17.13 -7.63 10.04
N PRO A 333 16.33 -7.13 11.00
CA PRO A 333 15.08 -7.78 11.44
C PRO A 333 14.04 -8.03 10.33
N ILE A 334 14.22 -7.38 9.16
CA ILE A 334 13.40 -7.38 7.93
C ILE A 334 12.76 -8.75 7.61
N MET A 335 13.52 -9.82 7.81
CA MET A 335 13.17 -11.12 7.24
C MET A 335 12.26 -11.98 8.11
N ARG A 336 12.02 -11.69 9.40
CA ARG A 336 11.20 -12.62 10.21
C ARG A 336 9.70 -12.55 9.90
N SER A 337 9.17 -11.39 9.51
CA SER A 337 7.74 -11.20 9.22
C SER A 337 7.41 -11.45 7.75
N ALA A 338 8.20 -10.90 6.83
CA ALA A 338 8.01 -11.13 5.39
C ALA A 338 8.22 -12.62 5.03
N LEU A 339 9.27 -13.28 5.55
CA LEU A 339 9.60 -14.66 5.14
C LEU A 339 8.71 -15.75 5.72
N ARG A 340 7.88 -15.47 6.73
CA ARG A 340 7.22 -16.56 7.43
C ARG A 340 5.94 -17.04 6.79
N GLY A 341 5.19 -16.23 6.03
CA GLY A 341 3.83 -16.58 5.61
C GLY A 341 2.94 -17.10 6.75
N SER A 342 3.38 -16.93 8.01
CA SER A 342 2.86 -17.58 9.20
C SER A 342 2.29 -16.46 10.03
N VAL A 343 1.02 -16.62 10.40
CA VAL A 343 0.43 -15.92 11.54
C VAL A 343 1.40 -16.10 12.71
N VAL A 344 1.98 -15.01 13.16
CA VAL A 344 2.84 -15.01 14.35
C VAL A 344 1.94 -15.42 15.52
N LYS A 345 2.10 -16.65 16.05
CA LYS A 345 1.36 -17.15 17.23
C LYS A 345 1.81 -16.51 18.54
N GLU A 346 2.94 -15.81 18.54
CA GLU A 346 3.22 -14.86 19.60
C GLU A 346 2.47 -13.57 19.23
N PRO A 347 1.58 -13.04 20.09
CA PRO A 347 1.00 -11.73 19.83
C PRO A 347 2.18 -10.80 19.59
N TRP A 348 2.20 -10.21 18.41
CA TRP A 348 3.19 -9.21 18.05
C TRP A 348 3.03 -8.10 19.10
N LYS A 349 3.91 -8.07 20.11
CA LYS A 349 3.86 -7.08 21.21
C LYS A 349 4.34 -5.70 20.75
N GLY A 350 4.70 -5.57 19.47
CA GLY A 350 4.95 -4.30 18.83
C GLY A 350 3.64 -3.82 18.20
N ILE A 351 3.31 -2.56 18.44
CA ILE A 351 2.30 -1.86 17.65
C ILE A 351 2.94 -1.58 16.27
N ASP A 352 2.17 -1.53 15.18
CA ASP A 352 2.66 -1.23 13.82
C ASP A 352 3.71 -0.10 13.89
N PRO A 353 4.90 -0.23 13.28
CA PRO A 353 5.87 0.87 13.22
C PRO A 353 5.29 2.14 12.58
N PHE A 354 4.19 2.04 11.82
CA PHE A 354 3.37 3.17 11.39
C PHE A 354 2.77 3.98 12.56
N TRP A 355 2.42 3.33 13.67
CA TRP A 355 1.77 3.89 14.85
C TRP A 355 2.73 4.24 16.01
N GLU A 356 3.87 3.54 16.17
CA GLU A 356 4.80 3.78 17.29
C GLU A 356 5.65 5.07 17.14
N GLU A 357 6.11 5.42 15.93
CA GLU A 357 7.00 6.58 15.74
C GLU A 357 6.25 7.93 15.84
N PHE A 358 4.91 7.91 15.92
CA PHE A 358 4.03 9.09 15.94
C PHE A 358 3.30 9.35 17.26
N GLY A 359 3.48 8.49 18.26
CA GLY A 359 2.67 8.52 19.47
C GLY A 359 1.24 8.08 19.15
N GLY A 360 0.65 7.25 20.01
CA GLY A 360 -0.77 6.96 19.91
C GLY A 360 -1.56 8.28 19.90
N TRP A 361 -2.11 8.65 18.75
CA TRP A 361 -3.09 9.72 18.65
C TRP A 361 -4.46 9.06 18.91
N ASN A 362 -4.79 8.99 20.20
CA ASN A 362 -6.09 8.77 20.85
C ASN A 362 -7.15 7.96 20.08
N GLN A 363 -7.25 6.67 20.41
CA GLN A 363 -8.54 6.14 20.87
C GLN A 363 -8.46 6.14 22.40
N TYR A 364 -9.45 6.76 23.06
CA TYR A 364 -9.52 7.08 24.50
C TYR A 364 -8.79 8.36 24.96
N GLU A 365 -9.45 9.51 24.73
CA GLU A 365 -9.85 10.47 25.79
C GLU A 365 -10.95 11.40 25.27
#